data_AF-A0A534ACE5-F1
#
_entry.id   AF-A0A534ACE5-F1
#
_cell.length_a   1.000
_cell.length_b   1.000
_cell.length_c   1.000
_cell.angle_alpha   90.00
_cell.angle_beta   90.00
_cell.angle_gamma   90.00
#
_symmetry.space_group_name_H-M   'P 1'
#
loop_
_entity.id
_entity.type
_entity.pdbx_description
1 polymer ?
#
loop_
_entity_poly.entity_id
_entity_poly.type
_entity_poly.pdbx_seq_one_letter_code
_entity_poly.pdbx_strand_id
1 'polypeptide(L)'
;MADIRPMNFGEILDGSLVMYRRHFGLFLKLAVVVLAVPVLLFVYFGARWQSAFIAPTPNPGALLLLFPLAILYYLASLVLTAGTVRIISDAYLGRVPQLQDALALGLSKLWALVAVGLGKGVILFLCTIAVGVVIAALAAMAKSVGAVGVLLLIAAGV
;
A
#
# COMPACT_ATOMS: atom_id res chain seq x y z
N MET A 1 -10.33 -25.90 24.06
CA MET A 1 -10.05 -25.17 22.81
C MET A 1 -11.31 -24.39 22.51
N ALA A 2 -11.27 -23.06 22.47
CA ALA A 2 -12.46 -22.28 22.14
C ALA A 2 -12.85 -22.62 20.70
N ASP A 3 -14.04 -23.19 20.54
CA ASP A 3 -14.60 -23.56 19.24
C ASP A 3 -14.91 -22.25 18.50
N ILE A 4 -14.03 -21.85 17.59
CA ILE A 4 -14.18 -20.60 16.84
C ILE A 4 -15.20 -20.88 15.74
N ARG A 5 -16.49 -20.61 16.02
CA ARG A 5 -17.53 -20.59 14.99
C ARG A 5 -17.05 -19.71 13.83
N PRO A 6 -17.11 -20.17 12.57
CA PRO A 6 -16.72 -19.35 11.43
C PRO A 6 -17.55 -18.06 11.43
N MET A 7 -16.86 -16.92 11.52
CA MET A 7 -17.51 -15.61 11.54
C MET A 7 -18.08 -15.32 10.16
N ASN A 8 -19.32 -14.83 10.12
CA ASN A 8 -19.92 -14.35 8.88
C ASN A 8 -19.27 -13.01 8.47
N PHE A 9 -19.29 -12.68 7.17
CA PHE A 9 -18.70 -11.43 6.67
C PHE A 9 -19.23 -10.19 7.41
N GLY A 10 -20.53 -10.17 7.73
CA GLY A 10 -21.13 -9.08 8.51
C GLY A 10 -20.60 -8.98 9.95
N GLU A 11 -20.36 -10.12 10.60
CA GLU A 11 -19.79 -10.17 11.97
C GLU A 11 -18.32 -9.70 11.97
N ILE A 12 -17.57 -10.01 10.91
CA ILE A 12 -16.19 -9.51 10.72
C ILE A 12 -16.19 -7.99 10.52
N LEU A 13 -17.08 -7.49 9.66
CA LEU A 13 -17.17 -6.06 9.37
C LEU A 13 -17.55 -5.27 10.62
N ASP A 14 -18.61 -5.71 11.32
CA ASP A 14 -19.07 -5.08 12.56
C ASP A 14 -17.98 -5.13 13.64
N GLY A 15 -17.35 -6.29 13.83
CA GLY A 15 -16.22 -6.44 14.75
C GLY A 15 -15.05 -5.50 14.43
N SER A 16 -14.69 -5.39 13.15
CA SER A 16 -13.60 -4.50 12.72
C SER A 16 -13.93 -3.01 12.91
N LEU A 17 -15.17 -2.60 12.66
CA LEU A 17 -15.62 -1.22 12.84
C LEU A 17 -15.71 -0.83 14.32
N VAL A 18 -16.21 -1.71 15.17
CA VAL A 18 -16.24 -1.49 16.62
C VAL A 18 -14.82 -1.35 17.16
N MET A 19 -13.92 -2.23 16.73
CA MET A 19 -12.51 -2.20 17.12
C MET A 19 -11.81 -0.92 16.64
N TYR A 20 -12.06 -0.52 15.38
CA TYR A 20 -11.55 0.72 14.82
C TYR A 20 -12.03 1.94 15.61
N ARG A 21 -13.33 2.05 15.90
CA ARG A 21 -13.89 3.18 16.66
C ARG A 21 -13.33 3.27 18.08
N ARG A 22 -13.17 2.12 18.76
CA ARG A 22 -12.65 2.08 20.14
C ARG A 22 -11.18 2.46 20.23
N HIS A 23 -10.37 2.09 19.24
CA HIS A 23 -8.93 2.32 19.24
C HIS A 23 -8.47 3.39 18.24
N PHE A 24 -9.41 4.16 17.67
CA PHE A 24 -9.14 5.18 16.65
C PHE A 24 -8.02 6.14 17.08
N GLY A 25 -8.06 6.61 18.33
CA GLY A 25 -7.05 7.53 18.85
C GLY A 25 -5.63 6.93 18.91
N LEU A 26 -5.50 5.62 19.14
CA LEU A 26 -4.20 4.95 19.12
C LEU A 26 -3.67 4.81 17.68
N PHE A 27 -4.54 4.41 16.74
CA PHE A 27 -4.19 4.35 15.32
C PHE A 27 -3.78 5.73 14.78
N LEU A 28 -4.52 6.78 15.15
CA LEU A 28 -4.20 8.15 14.77
C LEU A 28 -2.85 8.60 15.32
N LYS A 29 -2.57 8.34 16.60
CA LYS A 29 -1.26 8.67 17.21
C LYS A 29 -0.13 7.93 16.53
N LEU A 30 -0.30 6.64 16.24
CA LEU A 30 0.69 5.84 15.52
C LEU A 30 0.95 6.42 14.13
N ALA A 31 -0.11 6.73 13.38
CA ALA A 31 -0.02 7.33 12.06
C ALA A 31 0.70 8.68 12.11
N VAL A 32 0.33 9.57 13.04
CA VAL A 32 0.97 10.87 13.19
C VAL A 32 2.45 10.71 13.54
N VAL A 33 2.81 9.88 14.51
CA VAL A 33 4.21 9.70 14.92
C VAL A 33 5.08 9.14 13.79
N VAL A 34 4.55 8.18 13.02
CA VAL A 34 5.32 7.49 11.98
C VAL A 34 5.34 8.28 10.66
N LEU A 35 4.21 8.86 10.26
CA LEU A 35 4.05 9.49 8.94
C LEU A 35 4.15 11.00 8.94
N ALA A 36 4.08 11.71 10.07
CA ALA A 36 4.08 13.19 10.04
C ALA A 36 5.30 13.74 9.31
N VAL A 37 6.51 13.28 9.66
CA VAL A 37 7.74 13.78 9.02
C VAL A 37 7.81 13.39 7.54
N PRO A 38 7.69 12.11 7.14
CA PRO A 38 7.73 11.74 5.73
C PRO A 38 6.68 12.46 4.88
N VAL A 39 5.44 12.59 5.37
CA VAL A 39 4.35 13.22 4.63
C VAL A 39 4.58 14.72 4.49
N LEU A 40 4.96 15.42 5.57
CA LEU A 40 5.20 16.86 5.50
C LEU A 40 6.34 17.20 4.55
N LEU A 41 7.44 16.44 4.59
CA LEU A 41 8.54 16.61 3.66
C LEU A 41 8.08 16.34 2.22
N PHE A 42 7.32 15.27 2.00
CA PHE A 42 6.84 14.91 0.67
C PHE A 42 5.91 15.98 0.09
N VAL A 43 5.01 16.53 0.90
CA VAL A 43 4.13 17.63 0.48
C VAL A 43 4.93 18.91 0.23
N TYR A 44 5.85 19.28 1.13
CA TYR A 44 6.65 20.49 0.99
C TYR A 44 7.51 20.48 -0.27
N PHE A 45 8.29 19.41 -0.47
CA PHE A 45 9.15 19.29 -1.64
C PHE A 45 8.35 18.99 -2.91
N GLY A 46 7.28 18.19 -2.82
CA GLY A 46 6.39 17.94 -3.95
C GLY A 46 5.73 19.22 -4.49
N ALA A 47 5.22 20.08 -3.60
CA ALA A 47 4.65 21.37 -3.98
C ALA A 47 5.70 22.32 -4.55
N ARG A 48 6.90 22.37 -3.94
CA ARG A 48 8.00 23.24 -4.39
C ARG A 48 8.55 22.87 -5.76
N TRP A 49 8.55 21.57 -6.08
CA TRP A 49 9.08 21.04 -7.33
C TRP A 49 7.97 20.59 -8.29
N GLN A 50 6.73 21.02 -8.08
CA GLN A 50 5.59 20.64 -8.91
C GLN A 50 5.79 20.98 -10.39
N SER A 51 6.45 22.12 -10.67
CA SER A 51 6.81 22.54 -12.03
C SER A 51 7.81 21.60 -12.72
N ALA A 52 8.65 20.88 -11.96
CA ALA A 52 9.60 19.92 -12.50
C ALA A 52 8.94 18.61 -12.97
N PHE A 53 7.70 18.33 -12.57
CA PHE A 53 6.94 17.15 -13.03
C PHE A 53 6.09 17.42 -14.27
N ILE A 54 5.80 18.69 -14.56
CA ILE A 54 5.02 19.11 -15.73
C ILE A 54 5.94 19.35 -16.93
N ALA A 55 7.22 19.64 -16.67
CA ALA A 55 8.23 19.82 -17.70
C ALA A 55 8.57 18.49 -18.40
N PRO A 56 8.70 18.47 -19.74
CA PRO A 56 9.12 17.28 -20.50
C PRO A 56 10.54 16.81 -20.15
N THR A 57 11.36 17.70 -19.59
CA THR A 57 12.75 17.42 -19.21
C THR A 57 12.83 17.04 -17.72
N PRO A 58 13.30 15.84 -17.37
CA PRO A 58 13.46 15.45 -15.98
C PRO A 58 14.52 16.33 -15.32
N ASN A 59 14.14 17.02 -14.25
CA ASN A 59 15.08 17.82 -13.47
C ASN A 59 15.88 16.91 -12.52
N PRO A 60 17.21 16.75 -12.72
CA PRO A 60 18.01 15.83 -11.92
C PRO A 60 18.04 16.21 -10.43
N GLY A 61 17.93 17.50 -10.11
CA GLY A 61 17.89 17.96 -8.72
C GLY A 61 16.63 17.51 -7.96
N ALA A 62 15.49 17.42 -8.66
CA ALA A 62 14.26 16.92 -8.09
C ALA A 62 14.36 15.41 -7.81
N LEU A 63 14.93 14.64 -8.75
CA LEU A 63 15.10 13.20 -8.62
C LEU A 63 15.99 12.81 -7.43
N LEU A 64 17.12 13.51 -7.25
CA LEU A 64 18.06 13.26 -6.15
C LEU A 64 17.43 13.49 -4.77
N LEU A 65 16.46 14.39 -4.66
CA LEU A 65 15.83 14.73 -3.39
C LEU A 65 14.54 13.92 -3.14
N LEU A 66 13.74 13.70 -4.18
CA LEU A 66 12.47 12.98 -4.08
C LEU A 66 12.66 11.47 -3.92
N PHE A 67 13.68 10.88 -4.54
CA PHE A 67 13.95 9.45 -4.44
C PHE A 67 14.20 8.98 -2.98
N PRO A 68 15.14 9.56 -2.21
CA PRO A 68 15.33 9.19 -0.81
C PRO A 68 14.08 9.50 0.05
N LEU A 69 13.33 10.54 -0.30
CA LEU A 69 12.07 10.86 0.38
C LEU A 69 11.00 9.80 0.16
N ALA A 70 10.88 9.29 -1.07
CA ALA A 70 9.97 8.21 -1.42
C ALA A 70 10.33 6.92 -0.68
N ILE A 71 11.63 6.61 -0.57
CA ILE A 71 12.13 5.49 0.24
C ILE A 71 11.76 5.68 1.71
N LEU A 72 12.01 6.85 2.28
CA LEU A 72 11.67 7.15 3.67
C LEU A 72 10.17 7.00 3.94
N TYR A 73 9.33 7.54 3.05
CA TYR A 73 7.88 7.39 3.12
C TYR A 73 7.46 5.92 3.04
N TYR A 74 8.05 5.15 2.12
CA TYR A 74 7.78 3.74 1.97
C TYR A 74 8.14 2.95 3.23
N LEU A 75 9.33 3.18 3.81
CA LEU A 75 9.75 2.55 5.07
C LEU A 75 8.80 2.90 6.22
N ALA A 76 8.41 4.16 6.34
CA ALA A 76 7.46 4.59 7.35
C ALA A 76 6.09 3.91 7.17
N SER A 77 5.64 3.72 5.93
CA SER A 77 4.38 3.00 5.63
C SER A 77 4.44 1.53 6.06
N LEU A 78 5.61 0.89 5.94
CA LEU A 78 5.82 -0.49 6.39
C LEU A 78 5.77 -0.59 7.92
N VAL A 79 6.43 0.33 8.62
CA VAL A 79 6.38 0.43 10.10
C VAL A 79 4.96 0.67 10.59
N LEU A 80 4.23 1.56 9.93
CA LEU A 80 2.83 1.84 10.25
C LEU A 80 1.96 0.58 10.11
N THR A 81 2.16 -0.18 9.03
CA THR A 81 1.42 -1.43 8.79
C THR A 81 1.71 -2.45 9.89
N ALA A 82 2.98 -2.65 10.23
CA ALA A 82 3.40 -3.57 11.28
C ALA A 82 2.87 -3.17 12.67
N GLY A 83 2.95 -1.88 13.01
CA GLY A 83 2.42 -1.34 14.26
C GLY A 83 0.89 -1.49 14.35
N THR A 84 0.18 -1.28 13.24
CA THR A 84 -1.28 -1.46 13.17
C THR A 84 -1.66 -2.91 13.40
N VAL A 85 -0.96 -3.86 12.76
CA VAL A 85 -1.16 -5.31 12.97
C VAL A 85 -0.96 -5.67 14.44
N ARG A 86 0.08 -5.11 15.10
CA ARG A 86 0.32 -5.37 16.52
C ARG A 86 -0.81 -4.86 17.41
N ILE A 87 -1.28 -3.63 17.20
CA ILE A 87 -2.40 -3.05 17.96
C ILE A 87 -3.65 -3.92 17.81
N ILE A 88 -3.94 -4.38 16.59
CA ILE A 88 -5.06 -5.27 16.31
C ILE A 88 -4.88 -6.59 17.07
N SER A 89 -3.71 -7.23 16.98
CA SER A 89 -3.42 -8.47 17.68
C SER A 89 -3.58 -8.34 19.21
N ASP A 90 -3.06 -7.27 19.81
CA ASP A 90 -3.14 -7.07 21.26
C ASP A 90 -4.59 -6.85 21.71
N ALA A 91 -5.38 -6.11 20.94
CA ALA A 91 -6.79 -5.91 21.25
C ALA A 91 -7.65 -7.18 21.03
N TYR A 92 -7.30 -8.06 20.08
CA TYR A 92 -7.93 -9.39 19.98
C TYR A 92 -7.55 -10.31 21.15
N LEU A 93 -6.35 -10.18 21.69
CA LEU A 93 -5.87 -10.97 22.84
C LEU A 93 -6.33 -10.40 24.20
N GLY A 94 -7.14 -9.33 24.20
CA GLY A 94 -7.62 -8.67 25.42
C GLY A 94 -6.54 -7.90 26.18
N ARG A 95 -5.36 -7.69 25.59
CA ARG A 95 -4.28 -6.89 26.16
C ARG A 95 -4.55 -5.41 25.92
N VAL A 96 -4.00 -4.54 26.77
CA VAL A 96 -4.12 -3.09 26.58
C VAL A 96 -3.12 -2.68 25.49
N PRO A 97 -3.57 -2.22 24.30
CA PRO A 97 -2.65 -1.86 23.23
C PRO A 97 -1.85 -0.61 23.59
N GLN A 98 -0.53 -0.68 23.43
CA GLN A 98 0.39 0.42 23.70
C GLN A 98 1.11 0.89 22.43
N LEU A 99 1.36 2.20 22.34
CA LEU A 99 2.01 2.82 21.18
C LEU A 99 3.49 2.42 21.08
N GLN A 100 4.19 2.35 22.22
CA GLN A 100 5.61 2.04 22.27
C GLN A 100 5.91 0.64 21.75
N ASP A 101 5.12 -0.35 22.15
CA ASP A 101 5.28 -1.73 21.72
C ASP A 101 5.01 -1.91 20.22
N ALA A 102 4.02 -1.18 19.70
CA ALA A 102 3.70 -1.18 18.27
C ALA A 102 4.85 -0.59 17.43
N LEU A 103 5.46 0.51 17.89
CA LEU A 103 6.62 1.12 17.24
C LEU A 103 7.87 0.25 17.34
N ALA A 104 8.16 -0.30 18.53
CA ALA A 104 9.31 -1.17 18.75
C ALA A 104 9.23 -2.43 17.87
N LEU A 105 8.05 -3.01 17.69
CA LEU A 105 7.88 -4.14 16.79
C LEU A 105 8.14 -3.74 15.33
N GLY A 106 7.55 -2.64 14.87
CA GLY A 106 7.76 -2.14 13.51
C GLY A 106 9.23 -1.86 13.21
N LEU A 107 9.95 -1.24 14.17
CA LEU A 107 11.38 -0.93 14.05
C LEU A 107 12.26 -2.19 14.11
N SER A 108 11.97 -3.13 15.02
CA SER A 108 12.76 -4.37 15.17
C SER A 108 12.65 -5.32 13.97
N LYS A 109 11.57 -5.21 13.19
CA LYS A 109 11.32 -6.03 12.00
C LYS A 109 11.48 -5.26 10.69
N LEU A 110 12.11 -4.08 10.71
CA LEU A 110 12.33 -3.25 9.52
C LEU A 110 12.88 -4.05 8.33
N TRP A 111 13.94 -4.84 8.53
CA TRP A 111 14.53 -5.59 7.42
C TRP A 111 13.63 -6.69 6.85
N ALA A 112 12.89 -7.38 7.71
CA ALA A 112 11.91 -8.36 7.25
C ALA A 112 10.77 -7.67 6.48
N LEU A 113 10.31 -6.51 6.97
CA LEU A 113 9.27 -5.72 6.30
C LEU A 113 9.73 -5.19 4.94
N VAL A 114 10.98 -4.74 4.83
CA VAL A 114 11.58 -4.31 3.56
C VAL A 114 11.66 -5.48 2.58
N ALA A 115 12.10 -6.66 3.03
CA ALA A 115 12.17 -7.84 2.17
C ALA A 115 10.78 -8.26 1.66
N VAL A 116 9.77 -8.28 2.52
CA VAL A 116 8.38 -8.56 2.13
C VAL A 116 7.85 -7.48 1.18
N GLY A 117 8.17 -6.22 1.46
CA GLY A 117 7.79 -5.08 0.63
C GLY A 117 8.36 -5.18 -0.79
N LEU A 118 9.66 -5.50 -0.91
CA LEU A 118 10.32 -5.74 -2.19
C LEU A 118 9.72 -6.95 -2.92
N GLY A 119 9.48 -8.06 -2.21
CA GLY A 119 8.83 -9.24 -2.79
C GLY A 119 7.45 -8.93 -3.36
N LYS A 120 6.62 -8.20 -2.61
CA LYS A 120 5.33 -7.68 -3.09
C LYS A 120 5.51 -6.79 -4.32
N GLY A 121 6.50 -5.91 -4.31
CA GLY A 121 6.82 -5.03 -5.45
C GLY A 121 7.15 -5.81 -6.71
N VAL A 122 7.98 -6.85 -6.62
CA VAL A 122 8.34 -7.72 -7.74
C VAL A 122 7.11 -8.45 -8.29
N ILE A 123 6.27 -9.02 -7.42
CA ILE A 123 5.04 -9.70 -7.83
C ILE A 123 4.11 -8.74 -8.57
N LEU A 124 3.86 -7.55 -8.00
CA LEU A 124 3.03 -6.53 -8.64
C LEU A 124 3.61 -6.09 -9.99
N PHE A 125 4.92 -5.92 -10.09
CA PHE A 125 5.61 -5.59 -11.33
C PHE A 125 5.40 -6.67 -12.41
N LEU A 126 5.57 -7.95 -12.05
CA LEU A 126 5.30 -9.07 -12.97
C LEU A 126 3.84 -9.11 -13.41
N CYS A 127 2.89 -8.89 -12.49
CA CYS A 127 1.47 -8.79 -12.83
C CYS A 127 1.21 -7.63 -13.81
N THR A 128 1.82 -6.46 -13.62
CA THR A 128 1.65 -5.34 -14.54
C THR A 128 2.24 -5.62 -15.92
N ILE A 129 3.36 -6.33 -16.02
CA ILE A 129 3.90 -6.78 -17.31
C ILE A 129 2.93 -7.76 -17.98
N ALA A 130 2.43 -8.76 -17.24
CA ALA A 130 1.50 -9.74 -17.80
C ALA A 130 0.24 -9.07 -18.35
N VAL A 131 -0.37 -8.16 -17.58
CA VAL A 131 -1.52 -7.36 -18.04
C VAL A 131 -1.15 -6.49 -19.25
N GLY A 132 0.01 -5.84 -19.23
CA GLY A 132 0.50 -5.02 -20.35
C GLY A 132 0.68 -5.83 -21.64
N VAL A 133 1.19 -7.06 -21.55
CA VAL A 133 1.33 -7.98 -22.69
C VAL A 133 -0.04 -8.37 -23.24
N VAL A 134 -1.00 -8.71 -22.37
CA VAL A 134 -2.37 -9.03 -22.80
C VAL A 134 -3.02 -7.85 -23.52
N ILE A 135 -2.90 -6.63 -22.97
CA ILE A 135 -3.43 -5.42 -23.59
C ILE A 135 -2.75 -5.16 -24.95
N ALA A 136 -1.43 -5.32 -25.04
CA ALA A 136 -0.69 -5.14 -26.29
C ALA A 136 -1.10 -6.16 -27.36
N ALA A 137 -1.32 -7.43 -26.98
CA ALA A 137 -1.79 -8.47 -27.87
C ALA A 137 -3.22 -8.18 -28.39
N LEU A 138 -4.14 -7.79 -27.49
CA LEU A 138 -5.49 -7.39 -27.88
C LEU A 138 -5.48 -6.17 -28.81
N ALA A 139 -4.64 -5.18 -28.54
CA ALA A 139 -4.49 -3.99 -29.39
C ALA A 139 -3.90 -4.33 -30.77
N ALA A 140 -2.97 -5.30 -30.85
CA ALA A 140 -2.43 -5.79 -32.10
C ALA A 140 -3.50 -6.55 -32.92
N MET A 141 -4.31 -7.39 -32.28
CA MET A 141 -5.43 -8.09 -32.92
C MET A 141 -6.52 -7.13 -33.39
N ALA A 142 -6.80 -6.06 -32.65
CA ALA A 142 -7.74 -5.01 -33.05
C ALA A 142 -7.31 -4.27 -34.32
N LYS A 143 -6.00 -4.07 -34.50
CA LYS A 143 -5.43 -3.48 -35.72
C LYS A 143 -5.48 -4.43 -36.92
N SER A 144 -5.37 -5.75 -36.71
CA SER A 144 -5.35 -6.73 -37.80
C SER A 144 -6.74 -7.20 -38.26
N VAL A 145 -7.74 -7.22 -37.37
CA VAL A 145 -9.10 -7.74 -37.68
C VAL A 145 -10.13 -6.60 -37.86
N GLY A 146 -9.77 -5.36 -37.50
CA GLY A 146 -10.72 -4.24 -37.40
C GLY A 146 -11.59 -4.36 -36.15
N ALA A 147 -11.99 -3.22 -35.58
CA ALA A 147 -12.61 -3.13 -34.25
C ALA A 147 -13.86 -4.03 -34.04
N VAL A 148 -14.54 -4.42 -35.12
CA VAL A 148 -15.72 -5.30 -35.11
C VAL A 148 -15.36 -6.76 -34.79
N GLY A 149 -14.19 -7.25 -35.22
CA GLY A 149 -13.78 -8.63 -34.98
C GLY A 149 -13.31 -8.90 -33.54
N VAL A 150 -12.75 -7.89 -32.88
CA VAL A 150 -12.33 -8.01 -31.46
C VAL A 150 -13.54 -8.00 -30.52
N LEU A 151 -14.59 -7.22 -30.83
CA LEU A 151 -15.84 -7.24 -30.05
C LEU A 151 -16.57 -8.60 -30.13
N LEU A 152 -16.53 -9.28 -31.29
CA LEU A 152 -17.12 -10.61 -31.45
C LEU A 152 -16.32 -11.72 -30.73
N LEU A 153 -15.00 -11.61 -30.65
CA LEU A 153 -14.17 -12.56 -29.89
C LEU A 153 -14.32 -12.41 -28.38
N ILE A 154 -14.42 -11.17 -27.88
CA ILE A 154 -14.69 -10.90 -26.47
C ILE A 154 -16.11 -11.35 -26.08
N ALA A 155 -17.11 -11.15 -26.97
CA ALA A 155 -18.46 -11.66 -26.76
C ALA A 155 -18.55 -13.21 -26.82
N ALA A 156 -17.61 -13.87 -27.49
CA ALA A 156 -17.48 -15.32 -27.55
C ALA A 156 -16.73 -15.93 -26.35
N GLY A 157 -16.22 -15.12 -25.41
CA GLY A 157 -15.67 -15.58 -24.14
C GLY A 157 -14.29 -16.22 -24.23
N VAL A 158 -13.41 -15.72 -25.10
CA VAL A 158 -11.97 -15.99 -25.09
C VAL A 158 -11.21 -14.80 -24.52
#